data_AF-A0A1R3KY43-F1
#
_entry.id   AF-A0A1R3KY43-F1
#
_cell.length_a   1.000
_cell.length_b   1.000
_cell.length_c   1.000
_cell.angle_alpha   90.00
_cell.angle_beta   90.00
_cell.angle_gamma   90.00
#
_symmetry.space_group_name_H-M   'P 1'
#
loop_
_entity.id
_entity.type
_entity.pdbx_description
1 polymer ?
#
loop_
_entity_poly.entity_id
_entity_poly.type
_entity_poly.pdbx_seq_one_letter_code
_entity_poly.pdbx_strand_id
1 'polypeptide(L)'
;MISKEDADSLKQLSAEEGLKWISAKFSEGIVFSTSLGQEDQVITDMIFKNQLPIKVFTLDTGRLFYEHYELLSQNNSRKECCFIRKVKPLNRALENATVWITGLRSEQSENREHMPIIEWDDERKLYKYNPLIHWNYQEVLDYLEKNKVQELSLHKKGFISVGCQPCTRAIDPGENPRSGRWWWENSHKECVAAQFEKPALLFSGGKDSITLVHLAKKAFAPMKIPFPLVHIDTGHNFPEALQFRDYLAEHIGAELIVRKVEDTIKTKKLTEPKGKFASRNWLQTHTLLDTIEEFQFDACIGGARRDEEKARAKERFFSVRDEFGQWDPKLQRPELWNIYNGRINKGENVRVFPISNWTELDVWNYIRKENIQLPSIYFAHDREVIEYDGQLIAASDFIQIDENDKMITKKVRYRTVGDMTCTAAVESDAESLESVINEIIASKISERGETRIDDKVTEAAMEDRKKGGYF
;
A
#
# COMPACT_ATOMS: atom_id res chain seq x y z
N MET A 1 7.89 50.49 6.70
CA MET A 1 8.07 50.86 5.28
C MET A 1 9.55 50.80 4.96
N ILE A 2 9.92 50.29 3.77
CA ILE A 2 11.32 50.25 3.30
C ILE A 2 11.65 51.63 2.72
N SER A 3 12.69 52.28 3.23
CA SER A 3 13.16 53.56 2.67
C SER A 3 13.99 53.35 1.40
N LYS A 4 14.28 54.43 0.67
CA LYS A 4 15.16 54.37 -0.50
C LYS A 4 16.59 53.99 -0.09
N GLU A 5 17.04 54.46 1.07
CA GLU A 5 18.33 54.14 1.68
C GLU A 5 18.41 52.68 2.14
N ASP A 6 17.32 52.12 2.68
CA ASP A 6 17.22 50.69 3.01
C ASP A 6 17.40 49.83 1.74
N ALA A 7 16.77 50.22 0.63
CA ALA A 7 16.88 49.50 -0.65
C ALA A 7 18.28 49.60 -1.26
N ASP A 8 18.95 50.75 -1.14
CA ASP A 8 20.33 50.91 -1.61
C ASP A 8 21.33 50.16 -0.72
N SER A 9 21.04 50.02 0.57
CA SER A 9 21.83 49.19 1.49
C SER A 9 21.70 47.70 1.15
N LEU A 10 20.50 47.21 0.83
CA LEU A 10 20.25 45.82 0.42
C LEU A 10 21.03 45.42 -0.83
N LYS A 11 21.29 46.34 -1.77
CA LYS A 11 22.08 46.07 -2.98
C LYS A 11 23.55 45.74 -2.71
N GLN A 12 24.07 46.13 -1.54
CA GLN A 12 25.46 45.88 -1.16
C GLN A 12 25.62 44.59 -0.35
N LEU A 13 24.52 43.93 0.03
CA LEU A 13 24.52 42.69 0.79
C LEU A 13 24.48 41.47 -0.15
N SER A 14 25.08 40.36 0.30
CA SER A 14 24.84 39.07 -0.34
C SER A 14 23.38 38.63 -0.20
N ALA A 15 22.93 37.67 -1.01
CA ALA A 15 21.55 37.17 -0.96
C ALA A 15 21.16 36.68 0.46
N GLU A 16 22.08 35.98 1.13
CA GLU A 16 21.85 35.47 2.49
C GLU A 16 21.79 36.60 3.54
N GLU A 17 22.69 37.58 3.46
CA GLU A 17 22.68 38.76 4.35
C GLU A 17 21.43 39.61 4.12
N GLY A 18 20.97 39.72 2.87
CA GLY A 18 19.73 40.40 2.53
C GLY A 18 18.50 39.71 3.13
N LEU A 19 18.42 38.37 3.05
CA LEU A 19 17.34 37.59 3.66
C LEU A 19 17.32 37.73 5.19
N LYS A 20 18.50 37.73 5.84
CA LYS A 20 18.65 38.00 7.28
C LYS A 20 18.21 39.42 7.64
N TRP A 21 18.63 40.41 6.87
CA TRP A 21 18.26 41.81 7.08
C TRP A 21 16.74 42.02 6.97
N ILE A 22 16.10 41.45 5.94
CA ILE A 22 14.63 41.49 5.76
C ILE A 22 13.93 40.82 6.95
N SER A 23 14.43 39.66 7.38
CA SER A 23 13.87 38.92 8.52
C SER A 23 14.02 39.64 9.86
N ALA A 24 15.05 40.47 10.02
CA ALA A 24 15.23 41.31 11.21
C ALA A 24 14.35 42.57 11.17
N LYS A 25 14.09 43.12 9.98
CA LYS A 25 13.29 44.33 9.78
C LYS A 25 11.79 44.06 9.93
N PHE A 26 11.32 42.88 9.52
CA PHE A 26 9.91 42.49 9.58
C PHE A 26 9.74 41.25 10.46
N SER A 27 9.05 41.39 11.59
CA SER A 27 8.86 40.31 12.56
C SER A 27 7.82 39.26 12.13
N GLU A 28 6.88 39.62 11.25
CA GLU A 28 5.83 38.73 10.72
C GLU A 28 5.44 39.11 9.29
N GLY A 29 4.78 38.19 8.58
CA GLY A 29 4.21 38.43 7.25
C GLY A 29 5.18 38.27 6.07
N ILE A 30 6.39 37.75 6.30
CA ILE A 30 7.34 37.46 5.22
C ILE A 30 7.01 36.09 4.61
N VAL A 31 6.75 36.09 3.30
CA VAL A 31 6.42 34.89 2.54
C VAL A 31 7.34 34.73 1.35
N PHE A 32 7.70 33.49 1.03
CA PHE A 32 8.43 33.13 -0.17
C PHE A 32 7.64 32.09 -0.96
N SER A 33 7.21 32.46 -2.17
CA SER A 33 6.57 31.54 -3.09
C SER A 33 7.62 30.88 -3.97
N THR A 34 7.66 29.55 -3.99
CA THR A 34 8.59 28.78 -4.82
C THR A 34 7.84 27.98 -5.88
N SER A 35 8.37 27.98 -7.09
CA SER A 35 8.01 27.06 -8.18
C SER A 35 8.91 25.82 -8.21
N LEU A 36 9.90 25.74 -7.31
CA LEU A 36 10.96 24.75 -7.26
C LEU A 36 11.99 24.85 -8.41
N GLY A 37 12.07 26.03 -9.04
CA GLY A 37 13.17 26.37 -9.93
C GLY A 37 14.53 26.38 -9.22
N GLN A 38 15.61 26.40 -9.98
CA GLN A 38 16.97 26.32 -9.44
C GLN A 38 17.28 27.48 -8.50
N GLU A 39 16.91 28.70 -8.88
CA GLU A 39 17.05 29.91 -8.07
C GLU A 39 16.21 29.83 -6.80
N ASP A 40 15.01 29.27 -6.90
CA ASP A 40 14.15 29.09 -5.74
C ASP A 40 14.74 28.08 -4.76
N GLN A 41 15.43 27.03 -5.24
CA GLN A 41 16.12 26.08 -4.38
C GLN A 41 17.28 26.73 -3.62
N VAL A 42 18.02 27.65 -4.25
CA VAL A 42 19.07 28.42 -3.59
C VAL A 42 18.50 29.28 -2.46
N ILE A 43 17.40 30.00 -2.71
CA ILE A 43 16.72 30.83 -1.69
C ILE A 43 16.12 29.94 -0.59
N THR A 44 15.52 28.81 -0.96
CA THR A 44 14.95 27.83 -0.03
C THR A 44 16.01 27.28 0.93
N ASP A 45 17.18 26.88 0.42
CA ASP A 45 18.31 26.44 1.23
C ASP A 45 18.76 27.54 2.20
N MET A 46 18.97 28.77 1.71
CA MET A 46 19.38 29.92 2.53
C MET A 46 18.38 30.21 3.66
N ILE A 47 17.07 30.14 3.39
CA ILE A 47 16.00 30.34 4.38
C ILE A 47 16.06 29.26 5.46
N PHE A 48 16.07 27.98 5.06
CA PHE A 48 15.98 26.88 6.02
C PHE A 48 17.27 26.67 6.81
N LYS A 49 18.43 26.79 6.15
CA LYS A 49 19.75 26.67 6.79
C LYS A 49 19.96 27.72 7.88
N ASN A 50 19.46 28.93 7.66
CA ASN A 50 19.55 30.03 8.62
C ASN A 50 18.32 30.16 9.53
N GLN A 51 17.36 29.22 9.45
CA GLN A 51 16.13 29.20 10.25
C GLN A 51 15.37 30.53 10.23
N LEU A 52 15.33 31.18 9.07
CA LEU A 52 14.68 32.48 8.94
C LEU A 52 13.16 32.33 9.09
N PRO A 53 12.47 33.29 9.74
CA PRO A 53 11.02 33.25 9.95
C PRO A 53 10.22 33.62 8.67
N ILE A 54 10.57 32.98 7.55
CA ILE A 54 9.97 33.20 6.23
C ILE A 54 9.08 32.01 5.88
N LYS A 55 7.79 32.25 5.65
CA LYS A 55 6.85 31.20 5.27
C LYS A 55 7.04 30.83 3.80
N VAL A 56 7.54 29.62 3.55
CA VAL A 56 7.72 29.09 2.19
C VAL A 56 6.45 28.35 1.75
N PHE A 57 5.95 28.63 0.54
CA PHE A 57 4.83 27.91 -0.06
C PHE A 57 4.99 27.75 -1.57
N THR A 58 4.30 26.78 -2.17
CA THR A 58 4.24 26.60 -3.62
C THR A 58 2.79 26.62 -4.08
N LEU A 59 2.56 26.93 -5.35
CA LEU A 59 1.23 26.93 -5.97
C LEU A 59 1.11 25.70 -6.87
N ASP A 60 0.30 24.74 -6.45
CA ASP A 60 -0.01 23.56 -7.25
C ASP A 60 -1.11 23.88 -8.26
N THR A 61 -0.76 23.83 -9.55
CA THR A 61 -1.68 24.08 -10.66
C THR A 61 -2.41 22.80 -11.12
N GLY A 62 -2.04 21.64 -10.58
CA GLY A 62 -2.51 20.32 -11.01
C GLY A 62 -1.92 19.87 -12.35
N ARG A 63 -0.94 20.60 -12.91
CA ARG A 63 -0.32 20.34 -14.21
C ARG A 63 1.21 20.35 -14.19
N LEU A 64 1.83 20.34 -13.00
CA LEU A 64 3.29 20.30 -12.88
C LEU A 64 3.84 18.95 -13.33
N PHE A 65 5.11 18.94 -13.73
CA PHE A 65 5.84 17.72 -14.05
C PHE A 65 5.99 16.82 -12.81
N TYR A 66 6.08 15.51 -13.03
CA TYR A 66 6.18 14.53 -11.93
C TYR A 66 7.36 14.82 -11.00
N GLU A 67 8.48 15.24 -11.58
CA GLU A 67 9.74 15.61 -10.94
C GLU A 67 9.58 16.79 -9.96
N HIS A 68 8.61 17.70 -10.18
CA HIS A 68 8.30 18.77 -9.21
C HIS A 68 7.69 18.19 -7.93
N TYR A 69 6.77 17.24 -8.05
CA TYR A 69 6.14 16.63 -6.86
C TYR A 69 7.11 15.72 -6.10
N GLU A 70 8.04 15.08 -6.82
CA GLU A 70 9.16 14.36 -6.22
C GLU A 70 10.01 15.27 -5.34
N LEU A 71 10.45 16.41 -5.86
CA LEU A 71 11.26 17.37 -5.11
C LEU A 71 10.50 17.96 -3.89
N LEU A 72 9.18 18.18 -3.99
CA LEU A 72 8.36 18.62 -2.85
C LEU A 72 8.32 17.58 -1.72
N SER A 73 8.16 16.31 -2.08
CA SER A 73 7.98 15.21 -1.12
C SER A 73 9.25 14.91 -0.32
N GLN A 74 10.42 15.02 -0.96
CA GLN A 74 11.73 14.82 -0.32
C GLN A 74 11.98 15.80 0.83
N ASN A 75 11.31 16.96 0.83
CA ASN A 75 11.57 18.01 1.79
C ASN A 75 10.89 17.83 3.17
N ASN A 76 9.79 17.05 3.33
CA ASN A 76 8.90 17.18 4.52
C ASN A 76 8.74 15.97 5.52
N SER A 77 8.44 14.72 5.14
CA SER A 77 7.83 13.75 6.10
C SER A 77 8.76 13.01 7.11
N ARG A 78 9.98 12.60 6.72
CA ARG A 78 10.91 11.90 7.64
C ARG A 78 11.40 12.82 8.76
N LYS A 79 11.70 14.07 8.40
CA LYS A 79 12.26 15.08 9.30
C LYS A 79 11.30 15.33 10.47
N GLU A 80 9.99 15.34 10.22
CA GLU A 80 8.95 15.50 11.23
C GLU A 80 8.86 14.32 12.21
N CYS A 81 8.88 13.07 11.73
CA CYS A 81 8.92 11.89 12.61
C CYS A 81 10.16 11.90 13.52
N CYS A 82 11.34 12.19 12.96
CA CYS A 82 12.57 12.34 13.73
C CYS A 82 12.50 13.51 14.72
N PHE A 83 11.87 14.62 14.34
CA PHE A 83 11.68 15.77 15.22
C PHE A 83 10.83 15.40 16.45
N ILE A 84 9.67 14.77 16.23
CA ILE A 84 8.75 14.40 17.31
C ILE A 84 9.32 13.28 18.19
N ARG A 85 9.87 12.23 17.60
CA ARG A 85 10.28 11.00 18.32
C ARG A 85 11.70 11.07 18.88
N LYS A 86 12.58 11.94 18.33
CA LYS A 86 13.99 12.03 18.75
C LYS A 86 14.37 13.41 19.24
N VAL A 87 14.10 14.46 18.47
CA VAL A 87 14.58 15.82 18.83
C VAL A 87 13.84 16.35 20.06
N LYS A 88 12.51 16.28 20.11
CA LYS A 88 11.74 16.73 21.29
C LYS A 88 12.13 15.97 22.57
N PRO A 89 12.19 14.63 22.60
CA PRO A 89 12.65 13.90 23.79
C PRO A 89 14.11 14.18 24.14
N LEU A 90 15.00 14.29 23.15
CA LEU A 90 16.41 14.61 23.38
C LEU A 90 16.56 15.98 24.04
N ASN A 91 15.88 17.01 23.53
CA ASN A 91 15.95 18.35 24.10
C ASN A 91 15.46 18.37 25.55
N ARG A 92 14.40 17.61 25.88
CA ARG A 92 13.95 17.44 27.27
C ARG A 92 14.98 16.70 28.13
N ALA A 93 15.64 15.68 27.59
CA ALA A 93 16.65 14.92 28.33
C ALA A 93 17.94 15.71 28.57
N LEU A 94 18.25 16.67 27.69
CA LEU A 94 19.41 17.56 27.80
C LEU A 94 19.10 18.84 28.60
N GLU A 95 17.88 19.00 29.11
CA GLU A 95 17.52 20.14 29.93
C GLU A 95 18.44 20.21 31.16
N ASN A 96 19.14 21.33 31.33
CA ASN A 96 20.16 21.59 32.36
C ASN A 96 21.50 20.84 32.20
N ALA A 97 21.73 20.12 31.10
CA ALA A 97 23.03 19.53 30.83
C ALA A 97 24.04 20.59 30.36
N THR A 98 25.24 20.61 30.93
CA THR A 98 26.34 21.52 30.50
C THR A 98 27.19 20.91 29.40
N VAL A 99 27.31 19.57 29.37
CA VAL A 99 28.10 18.83 28.38
C VAL A 99 27.32 17.62 27.89
N TRP A 100 27.23 17.44 26.57
CA TRP A 100 26.65 16.29 25.88
C TRP A 100 27.75 15.47 25.19
N ILE A 101 28.01 14.27 25.70
CA ILE A 101 29.00 13.36 25.11
C ILE A 101 28.33 12.49 24.04
N THR A 102 28.95 12.35 22.86
CA THR A 102 28.41 11.53 21.76
C THR A 102 29.44 10.54 21.19
N GLY A 103 28.95 9.45 20.60
CA GLY A 103 29.78 8.41 19.97
C GLY A 103 30.02 8.63 18.47
N LEU A 104 30.08 9.89 18.01
CA LEU A 104 30.29 10.21 16.60
C LEU A 104 31.75 9.96 16.19
N ARG A 105 31.94 9.47 14.96
CA ARG A 105 33.24 9.34 14.28
C ARG A 105 33.19 10.00 12.90
N SER A 106 34.29 10.60 12.46
CA SER A 106 34.38 11.33 11.18
C SER A 106 34.10 10.42 9.99
N GLU A 107 34.63 9.20 9.99
CA GLU A 107 34.46 8.17 8.94
C GLU A 107 32.99 7.73 8.72
N GLN A 108 32.07 8.06 9.62
CA GLN A 108 30.69 7.59 9.52
C GLN A 108 29.89 8.27 8.39
N SER A 109 30.28 9.47 7.93
CA SER A 109 29.65 10.14 6.79
C SER A 109 30.47 11.36 6.36
N GLU A 110 30.43 11.72 5.08
CA GLU A 110 31.08 12.92 4.52
C GLU A 110 30.74 14.20 5.30
N ASN A 111 29.47 14.37 5.73
CA ASN A 111 29.03 15.51 6.53
C ASN A 111 29.69 15.63 7.94
N ARG A 112 30.53 14.68 8.34
CA ARG A 112 31.19 14.62 9.65
C ARG A 112 32.71 14.70 9.57
N GLU A 113 33.27 14.75 8.37
CA GLU A 113 34.72 14.69 8.15
C GLU A 113 35.46 15.83 8.86
N HIS A 114 34.84 17.00 8.95
CA HIS A 114 35.41 18.20 9.57
C HIS A 114 34.80 18.55 10.94
N MET A 115 34.09 17.62 11.59
CA MET A 115 33.52 17.91 12.92
C MET A 115 34.62 18.04 13.98
N PRO A 116 34.58 19.08 14.83
CA PRO A 116 35.54 19.24 15.91
C PRO A 116 35.29 18.22 17.04
N ILE A 117 36.35 17.95 17.81
CA ILE A 117 36.27 17.07 18.98
C ILE A 117 35.34 17.62 20.07
N ILE A 118 35.25 18.94 20.19
CA ILE A 118 34.31 19.63 21.08
C ILE A 118 33.77 20.88 20.37
N GLU A 119 32.46 21.11 20.48
CA GLU A 119 31.79 22.29 19.93
C GLU A 119 30.78 22.86 20.92
N TRP A 120 30.53 24.18 20.85
CA TRP A 120 29.41 24.79 21.55
C TRP A 120 28.14 24.64 20.71
N ASP A 121 27.09 24.05 21.27
CA ASP A 121 25.76 23.95 20.65
C ASP A 121 24.92 25.15 21.11
N ASP A 122 24.83 26.16 20.25
CA ASP A 122 24.10 27.39 20.56
C ASP A 122 22.59 27.21 20.73
N GLU A 123 22.01 26.18 20.10
CA GLU A 123 20.58 25.89 20.21
C GLU A 123 20.26 25.31 21.60
N ARG A 124 21.15 24.45 22.12
CA ARG A 124 20.95 23.73 23.39
C ARG A 124 21.69 24.34 24.57
N LYS A 125 22.53 25.36 24.32
CA LYS A 125 23.35 26.07 25.32
C LYS A 125 24.23 25.13 26.15
N LEU A 126 24.91 24.20 25.47
CA LEU A 126 25.80 23.21 26.08
C LEU A 126 27.00 22.90 25.18
N TYR A 127 28.04 22.29 25.75
CA TYR A 127 29.16 21.76 24.97
C TYR A 127 28.87 20.35 24.47
N LYS A 128 29.11 20.07 23.20
CA LYS A 128 29.02 18.74 22.62
C LYS A 128 30.41 18.16 22.41
N TYR A 129 30.70 17.02 23.04
CA TYR A 129 32.02 16.39 23.06
C TYR A 129 31.98 15.01 22.37
N ASN A 130 32.90 14.79 21.42
CA ASN A 130 32.95 13.60 20.55
C ASN A 130 34.30 12.87 20.76
N PRO A 131 34.49 12.11 21.85
CA PRO A 131 35.78 11.51 22.22
C PRO A 131 36.35 10.56 21.16
N LEU A 132 35.49 9.95 20.34
CA LEU A 132 35.88 8.96 19.32
C LEU A 132 35.94 9.57 17.91
N ILE A 133 35.93 10.91 17.77
CA ILE A 133 35.77 11.55 16.47
C ILE A 133 36.82 11.13 15.44
N HIS A 134 38.05 10.86 15.90
CA HIS A 134 39.19 10.46 15.06
C HIS A 134 39.40 8.94 14.98
N TRP A 135 38.55 8.14 15.62
CA TRP A 135 38.68 6.68 15.53
C TRP A 135 38.10 6.16 14.22
N ASN A 136 38.79 5.21 13.61
CA ASN A 136 38.26 4.41 12.52
C ASN A 136 37.42 3.22 13.05
N TYR A 137 36.72 2.52 12.16
CA TYR A 137 35.90 1.38 12.57
C TYR A 137 36.70 0.22 13.18
N GLN A 138 37.91 -0.06 12.68
CA GLN A 138 38.74 -1.15 13.20
C GLN A 138 39.21 -0.89 14.63
N GLU A 139 39.60 0.35 14.96
CA GLU A 139 40.00 0.74 16.31
C GLU A 139 38.87 0.53 17.33
N VAL A 140 37.61 0.72 16.90
CA VAL A 140 36.44 0.39 17.73
C VAL A 140 36.36 -1.12 17.95
N LEU A 141 36.46 -1.93 16.89
CA LEU A 141 36.40 -3.39 17.00
C LEU A 141 37.53 -3.95 17.89
N ASP A 142 38.76 -3.47 17.69
CA ASP A 142 39.93 -3.86 18.47
C ASP A 142 39.73 -3.53 19.96
N TYR A 143 39.16 -2.36 20.26
CA TYR A 143 38.85 -1.97 21.63
C TYR A 143 37.77 -2.86 22.24
N LEU A 144 36.70 -3.17 21.49
CA LEU A 144 35.62 -4.04 21.96
C LEU A 144 36.14 -5.45 22.28
N GLU A 145 36.98 -6.01 21.41
CA GLU A 145 37.56 -7.34 21.58
C GLU A 145 38.55 -7.38 22.75
N LYS A 146 39.54 -6.47 22.76
CA LYS A 146 40.58 -6.39 23.80
C LYS A 146 39.98 -6.25 25.20
N ASN A 147 38.92 -5.44 25.32
CA ASN A 147 38.28 -5.15 26.60
C ASN A 147 37.03 -6.01 26.88
N LYS A 148 36.71 -6.97 26.00
CA LYS A 148 35.54 -7.86 26.12
C LYS A 148 34.23 -7.11 26.35
N VAL A 149 34.04 -5.98 25.65
CA VAL A 149 32.84 -5.15 25.75
C VAL A 149 31.69 -5.86 25.05
N GLN A 150 30.52 -5.91 25.71
CA GLN A 150 29.33 -6.50 25.12
C GLN A 150 28.77 -5.58 24.02
N GLU A 151 28.52 -6.16 22.86
CA GLU A 151 27.91 -5.47 21.71
C GLU A 151 26.50 -5.97 21.43
N LEU A 152 25.71 -5.15 20.73
CA LEU A 152 24.40 -5.56 20.25
C LEU A 152 24.54 -6.70 19.25
N SER A 153 23.80 -7.80 19.46
CA SER A 153 23.86 -8.99 18.60
C SER A 153 23.54 -8.73 17.12
N LEU A 154 22.92 -7.59 16.80
CA LEU A 154 22.65 -7.17 15.42
C LEU A 154 23.92 -6.82 14.64
N HIS A 155 24.99 -6.33 15.30
CA HIS A 155 26.26 -6.03 14.62
C HIS A 155 26.85 -7.29 13.98
N LYS A 156 26.74 -8.45 14.66
CA LYS A 156 27.13 -9.76 14.12
C LYS A 156 26.27 -10.25 12.95
N LYS A 157 25.13 -9.60 12.69
CA LYS A 157 24.20 -9.89 11.59
C LYS A 157 24.31 -8.87 10.46
N GLY A 158 25.38 -8.08 10.41
CA GLY A 158 25.63 -7.09 9.34
C GLY A 158 24.98 -5.73 9.57
N PHE A 159 24.37 -5.46 10.73
CA PHE A 159 23.83 -4.13 11.06
C PHE A 159 24.92 -3.23 11.65
N ILE A 160 25.77 -2.65 10.80
CA ILE A 160 26.91 -1.83 11.27
C ILE A 160 26.45 -0.53 11.95
N SER A 161 25.43 0.17 11.40
CA SER A 161 24.80 1.34 12.04
C SER A 161 23.35 1.05 12.39
N VAL A 162 23.01 1.05 13.67
CA VAL A 162 21.67 0.71 14.17
C VAL A 162 20.88 1.98 14.53
N GLY A 163 19.63 2.07 14.08
CA GLY A 163 18.68 3.14 14.37
C GLY A 163 17.32 2.62 14.81
N CYS A 164 16.24 3.32 14.43
CA CYS A 164 14.89 2.78 14.61
C CYS A 164 14.72 1.57 13.68
N GLN A 165 14.01 0.53 14.14
CA GLN A 165 13.75 -0.69 13.35
C GLN A 165 13.24 -0.44 11.92
N PRO A 166 12.19 0.37 11.68
CA PRO A 166 11.71 0.60 10.31
C PRO A 166 12.77 1.31 9.44
N CYS A 167 13.78 1.87 10.10
CA CYS A 167 14.73 2.77 9.53
C CYS A 167 16.16 2.25 9.35
N THR A 168 16.34 0.93 9.49
CA THR A 168 17.65 0.29 9.59
C THR A 168 17.64 -1.07 8.89
N ARG A 169 18.61 -1.36 8.02
CA ARG A 169 18.89 -2.69 7.45
C ARG A 169 20.34 -3.12 7.70
N ALA A 170 20.62 -4.40 7.50
CA ALA A 170 21.99 -4.90 7.36
C ALA A 170 22.60 -4.42 6.03
N ILE A 171 23.93 -4.28 6.01
CA ILE A 171 24.69 -3.90 4.82
C ILE A 171 25.57 -5.05 4.35
N ASP A 172 25.89 -5.08 3.06
CA ASP A 172 26.82 -6.04 2.48
C ASP A 172 28.29 -5.64 2.79
N PRO A 173 29.23 -6.61 2.77
CA PRO A 173 30.65 -6.33 2.96
C PRO A 173 31.17 -5.32 1.93
N GLY A 174 31.76 -4.22 2.40
CA GLY A 174 32.29 -3.15 1.55
C GLY A 174 31.34 -1.98 1.33
N GLU A 175 30.06 -2.07 1.71
CA GLU A 175 29.16 -0.92 1.77
C GLU A 175 29.59 0.08 2.85
N ASN A 176 29.28 1.37 2.66
CA ASN A 176 29.51 2.39 3.69
C ASN A 176 28.78 1.98 5.00
N PRO A 177 29.41 2.11 6.19
CA PRO A 177 28.83 1.74 7.49
C PRO A 177 27.43 2.30 7.80
N ARG A 178 27.04 3.40 7.15
CA ARG A 178 25.71 4.02 7.29
C ARG A 178 24.73 3.72 6.16
N SER A 179 25.11 3.01 5.10
CA SER A 179 24.22 2.66 3.97
C SER A 179 22.94 1.91 4.40
N GLY A 180 22.98 1.24 5.54
CA GLY A 180 21.82 0.57 6.12
C GLY A 180 20.81 1.52 6.79
N ARG A 181 21.15 2.80 6.97
CA ARG A 181 20.28 3.83 7.58
C ARG A 181 19.59 4.60 6.48
N TRP A 182 18.27 4.77 6.59
CA TRP A 182 17.52 5.46 5.52
C TRP A 182 17.70 4.80 4.15
N TRP A 183 17.90 3.47 4.16
CA TRP A 183 18.10 2.66 2.97
C TRP A 183 16.94 2.75 1.97
N TRP A 184 15.77 3.21 2.44
CA TRP A 184 14.55 3.42 1.67
C TRP A 184 14.27 4.91 1.40
N GLU A 185 15.19 5.85 1.61
CA GLU A 185 14.98 7.25 1.17
C GLU A 185 14.83 7.37 -0.37
N ASN A 186 15.03 6.25 -1.10
CA ASN A 186 14.64 6.03 -2.50
C ASN A 186 13.41 5.11 -2.70
N SER A 187 12.70 4.69 -1.64
CA SER A 187 11.48 3.86 -1.72
C SER A 187 10.55 4.04 -0.51
N HIS A 188 9.44 4.74 -0.68
CA HIS A 188 8.44 4.97 0.39
C HIS A 188 7.33 3.92 0.37
N LYS A 189 6.90 3.37 1.53
CA LYS A 189 5.73 2.46 1.74
C LYS A 189 5.00 2.75 3.07
N GLU A 190 3.68 3.01 3.07
CA GLU A 190 2.79 3.08 4.26
C GLU A 190 1.58 2.10 4.18
N CYS A 191 1.01 1.69 5.34
CA CYS A 191 0.06 0.57 5.48
C CYS A 191 -1.39 0.99 5.84
N VAL A 192 -2.39 0.32 5.26
CA VAL A 192 -3.85 0.53 5.47
C VAL A 192 -4.27 0.47 6.94
N ALA A 193 -3.88 -0.57 7.68
CA ALA A 193 -4.31 -0.72 9.07
C ALA A 193 -3.79 0.36 10.02
N ALA A 194 -2.86 1.21 9.56
CA ALA A 194 -2.39 2.37 10.32
C ALA A 194 -3.16 3.66 9.99
N GLN A 195 -3.97 3.69 8.93
CA GLN A 195 -4.66 4.88 8.44
C GLN A 195 -6.19 4.85 8.62
N PHE A 196 -6.77 3.66 8.86
CA PHE A 196 -8.22 3.43 8.93
C PHE A 196 -8.62 2.81 10.27
N GLU A 197 -9.80 3.18 10.79
CA GLU A 197 -10.36 2.74 12.07
C GLU A 197 -11.05 1.37 11.97
N LYS A 198 -11.77 1.11 10.88
CA LYS A 198 -12.58 -0.11 10.67
C LYS A 198 -12.32 -0.72 9.28
N PRO A 199 -11.10 -1.19 9.00
CA PRO A 199 -10.84 -1.92 7.78
C PRO A 199 -11.56 -3.28 7.77
N ALA A 200 -11.84 -3.81 6.59
CA ALA A 200 -12.33 -5.16 6.35
C ALA A 200 -11.64 -5.79 5.12
N LEU A 201 -11.46 -7.10 5.11
CA LEU A 201 -10.90 -7.82 3.95
C LEU A 201 -12.00 -8.60 3.23
N LEU A 202 -12.26 -8.25 1.96
CA LEU A 202 -13.24 -8.93 1.11
C LEU A 202 -12.71 -10.31 0.73
N PHE A 203 -13.32 -11.35 1.28
CA PHE A 203 -12.84 -12.73 1.22
C PHE A 203 -13.86 -13.64 0.54
N SER A 204 -13.63 -13.94 -0.75
CA SER A 204 -14.54 -14.77 -1.55
C SER A 204 -14.25 -16.28 -1.46
N GLY A 205 -13.12 -16.68 -0.89
CA GLY A 205 -12.63 -18.07 -0.99
C GLY A 205 -11.94 -18.37 -2.33
N GLY A 206 -11.78 -17.37 -3.19
CA GLY A 206 -10.98 -17.49 -4.42
C GLY A 206 -9.49 -17.27 -4.17
N LYS A 207 -8.64 -17.74 -5.10
CA LYS A 207 -7.16 -17.74 -5.03
C LYS A 207 -6.55 -16.38 -4.64
N ASP A 208 -7.06 -15.29 -5.19
CA ASP A 208 -6.55 -13.93 -4.94
C ASP A 208 -6.88 -13.49 -3.51
N SER A 209 -8.11 -13.76 -3.06
CA SER A 209 -8.55 -13.45 -1.70
C SER A 209 -7.86 -14.32 -0.65
N ILE A 210 -7.58 -15.60 -0.94
CA ILE A 210 -6.78 -16.50 -0.10
C ILE A 210 -5.34 -15.96 0.01
N THR A 211 -4.78 -15.51 -1.12
CA THR A 211 -3.45 -14.88 -1.14
C THR A 211 -3.41 -13.62 -0.27
N LEU A 212 -4.44 -12.77 -0.34
CA LEU A 212 -4.55 -11.60 0.54
C LEU A 212 -4.67 -11.97 2.02
N VAL A 213 -5.44 -12.99 2.37
CA VAL A 213 -5.53 -13.49 3.76
C VAL A 213 -4.16 -13.95 4.24
N HIS A 214 -3.40 -14.65 3.40
CA HIS A 214 -2.03 -15.08 3.72
C HIS A 214 -1.08 -13.87 3.90
N LEU A 215 -1.15 -12.87 3.02
CA LEU A 215 -0.38 -11.63 3.13
C LEU A 215 -0.74 -10.86 4.41
N ALA A 216 -2.03 -10.77 4.75
CA ALA A 216 -2.50 -10.15 5.99
C ALA A 216 -1.97 -10.89 7.22
N LYS A 217 -2.02 -12.23 7.23
CA LYS A 217 -1.44 -13.06 8.30
C LYS A 217 0.06 -12.76 8.48
N LYS A 218 0.82 -12.62 7.40
CA LYS A 218 2.24 -12.22 7.48
C LYS A 218 2.44 -10.80 7.99
N ALA A 219 1.60 -9.86 7.57
CA ALA A 219 1.71 -8.45 7.96
C ALA A 219 1.47 -8.22 9.46
N PHE A 220 0.58 -9.00 10.08
CA PHE A 220 0.23 -8.84 11.50
C PHE A 220 0.83 -9.91 12.43
N ALA A 221 1.53 -10.91 11.89
CA ALA A 221 2.19 -11.93 12.70
C ALA A 221 3.11 -11.29 13.77
N PRO A 222 3.10 -11.82 15.00
CA PRO A 222 2.40 -13.02 15.48
C PRO A 222 0.95 -12.77 15.95
N MET A 223 0.45 -11.54 15.87
CA MET A 223 -0.91 -11.19 16.30
C MET A 223 -1.95 -11.65 15.26
N LYS A 224 -3.20 -11.76 15.70
CA LYS A 224 -4.33 -11.99 14.80
C LYS A 224 -4.52 -10.80 13.85
N ILE A 225 -5.13 -11.08 12.70
CA ILE A 225 -5.55 -10.03 11.76
C ILE A 225 -6.53 -9.10 12.51
N PRO A 226 -6.28 -7.77 12.55
CA PRO A 226 -7.04 -6.85 13.39
C PRO A 226 -8.37 -6.40 12.76
N PHE A 227 -8.80 -7.04 11.68
CA PHE A 227 -10.02 -6.73 10.95
C PHE A 227 -10.75 -8.01 10.49
N PRO A 228 -12.08 -7.96 10.32
CA PRO A 228 -12.85 -9.10 9.88
C PRO A 228 -12.61 -9.42 8.41
N LEU A 229 -12.84 -10.68 8.07
CA LEU A 229 -13.06 -11.15 6.71
C LEU A 229 -14.55 -10.96 6.37
N VAL A 230 -14.86 -10.47 5.18
CA VAL A 230 -16.24 -10.20 4.75
C VAL A 230 -16.53 -10.93 3.45
N HIS A 231 -17.63 -11.68 3.42
CA HIS A 231 -18.09 -12.39 2.24
C HIS A 231 -19.53 -11.98 1.88
N ILE A 232 -19.72 -11.61 0.62
CA ILE A 232 -21.04 -11.33 0.04
C ILE A 232 -21.50 -12.57 -0.73
N ASP A 233 -22.31 -13.38 -0.05
CA ASP A 233 -22.80 -14.67 -0.52
C ASP A 233 -23.96 -14.47 -1.50
N THR A 234 -23.79 -14.87 -2.75
CA THR A 234 -24.87 -14.77 -3.75
C THR A 234 -25.91 -15.88 -3.59
N GLY A 235 -25.55 -16.96 -2.91
CA GLY A 235 -26.26 -18.23 -2.91
C GLY A 235 -25.91 -19.11 -4.11
N HIS A 236 -25.19 -18.60 -5.10
CA HIS A 236 -24.81 -19.31 -6.34
C HIS A 236 -23.32 -19.67 -6.37
N ASN A 237 -22.59 -19.51 -5.26
CA ASN A 237 -21.16 -19.80 -5.18
C ASN A 237 -20.87 -21.32 -5.16
N PHE A 238 -19.68 -21.71 -5.64
CA PHE A 238 -19.24 -23.11 -5.61
C PHE A 238 -19.10 -23.63 -4.16
N PRO A 239 -19.70 -24.79 -3.82
CA PRO A 239 -19.61 -25.37 -2.48
C PRO A 239 -18.16 -25.58 -2.01
N GLU A 240 -17.27 -25.99 -2.90
CA GLU A 240 -15.85 -26.23 -2.60
C GLU A 240 -15.14 -24.94 -2.14
N ALA A 241 -15.49 -23.80 -2.73
CA ALA A 241 -14.96 -22.50 -2.35
C ALA A 241 -15.51 -22.04 -0.99
N LEU A 242 -16.80 -22.27 -0.72
CA LEU A 242 -17.44 -21.93 0.56
C LEU A 242 -16.88 -22.79 1.71
N GLN A 243 -16.74 -24.10 1.50
CA GLN A 243 -16.16 -25.00 2.49
C GLN A 243 -14.72 -24.61 2.84
N PHE A 244 -13.90 -24.29 1.84
CA PHE A 244 -12.53 -23.86 2.07
C PHE A 244 -12.45 -22.48 2.74
N ARG A 245 -13.35 -21.55 2.38
CA ARG A 245 -13.48 -20.23 3.04
C ARG A 245 -13.72 -20.39 4.54
N ASP A 246 -14.70 -21.21 4.90
CA ASP A 246 -15.08 -21.42 6.30
C ASP A 246 -13.95 -22.10 7.08
N TYR A 247 -13.36 -23.15 6.50
CA TYR A 247 -12.17 -23.81 7.05
C TYR A 247 -11.01 -22.84 7.28
N LEU A 248 -10.66 -22.01 6.29
CA LEU A 248 -9.52 -21.10 6.39
C LEU A 248 -9.76 -20.02 7.46
N ALA A 249 -10.96 -19.43 7.51
CA ALA A 249 -11.31 -18.43 8.51
C ALA A 249 -11.23 -18.99 9.94
N GLU A 250 -11.75 -20.19 10.16
CA GLU A 250 -11.68 -20.90 11.45
C GLU A 250 -10.22 -21.23 11.81
N HIS A 251 -9.46 -21.79 10.86
CA HIS A 251 -8.08 -22.22 11.08
C HIS A 251 -7.14 -21.06 11.48
N ILE A 252 -7.35 -19.87 10.93
CA ILE A 252 -6.57 -18.67 11.31
C ILE A 252 -7.17 -17.92 12.50
N GLY A 253 -8.36 -18.31 12.96
CA GLY A 253 -9.09 -17.69 14.06
C GLY A 253 -9.49 -16.24 13.78
N ALA A 254 -9.82 -15.94 12.52
CA ALA A 254 -10.32 -14.64 12.08
C ALA A 254 -11.85 -14.58 12.15
N GLU A 255 -12.40 -13.40 12.40
CA GLU A 255 -13.84 -13.16 12.32
C GLU A 255 -14.28 -13.18 10.84
N LEU A 256 -15.32 -13.95 10.52
CA LEU A 256 -15.91 -14.02 9.19
C LEU A 256 -17.35 -13.49 9.23
N ILE A 257 -17.58 -12.38 8.54
CA ILE A 257 -18.89 -11.78 8.36
C ILE A 257 -19.44 -12.24 7.01
N VAL A 258 -20.59 -12.88 7.02
CA VAL A 258 -21.30 -13.30 5.80
C VAL A 258 -22.61 -12.51 5.70
N ARG A 259 -22.85 -11.91 4.53
CA ARG A 259 -24.13 -11.27 4.19
C ARG A 259 -24.64 -11.85 2.88
N LYS A 260 -25.92 -12.22 2.86
CA LYS A 260 -26.54 -12.91 1.72
C LYS A 260 -27.25 -11.92 0.82
N VAL A 261 -27.01 -12.03 -0.48
CA VAL A 261 -27.71 -11.24 -1.50
C VAL A 261 -29.21 -11.51 -1.47
N GLU A 262 -29.60 -12.74 -1.15
CA GLU A 262 -30.99 -13.14 -0.94
C GLU A 262 -31.74 -12.25 0.07
N ASP A 263 -31.08 -11.83 1.14
CA ASP A 263 -31.70 -11.02 2.19
C ASP A 263 -31.94 -9.59 1.70
N THR A 264 -30.99 -9.05 0.93
CA THR A 264 -31.09 -7.74 0.28
C THR A 264 -32.19 -7.74 -0.78
N ILE A 265 -32.31 -8.81 -1.58
CA ILE A 265 -33.38 -8.98 -2.58
C ILE A 265 -34.74 -8.87 -1.91
N LYS A 266 -34.96 -9.60 -0.81
CA LYS A 266 -36.22 -9.59 -0.05
C LYS A 266 -36.51 -8.23 0.58
N THR A 267 -35.51 -7.64 1.22
CA THR A 267 -35.66 -6.40 1.98
C THR A 267 -35.93 -5.20 1.07
N LYS A 268 -35.18 -5.09 -0.03
CA LYS A 268 -35.27 -3.98 -0.99
C LYS A 268 -36.22 -4.26 -2.16
N LYS A 269 -36.85 -5.44 -2.20
CA LYS A 269 -37.74 -5.91 -3.29
C LYS A 269 -37.08 -5.78 -4.66
N LEU A 270 -35.81 -6.18 -4.74
CA LEU A 270 -35.05 -6.16 -5.99
C LEU A 270 -35.55 -7.29 -6.91
N THR A 271 -35.53 -7.05 -8.22
CA THR A 271 -35.92 -8.04 -9.20
C THR A 271 -34.71 -8.89 -9.57
N GLU A 272 -34.81 -10.20 -9.40
CA GLU A 272 -33.77 -11.10 -9.88
C GLU A 272 -33.70 -11.10 -11.42
N PRO A 273 -32.50 -11.16 -12.00
CA PRO A 273 -32.35 -11.29 -13.44
C PRO A 273 -33.02 -12.58 -13.92
N LYS A 274 -33.68 -12.49 -15.07
CA LYS A 274 -34.35 -13.62 -15.70
C LYS A 274 -33.48 -14.15 -16.84
N GLY A 275 -33.59 -15.45 -17.10
CA GLY A 275 -32.91 -16.11 -18.20
C GLY A 275 -32.10 -17.31 -17.74
N LYS A 276 -31.50 -18.00 -18.71
CA LYS A 276 -30.81 -19.28 -18.52
C LYS A 276 -29.66 -19.23 -17.51
N PHE A 277 -28.89 -18.14 -17.55
CA PHE A 277 -27.70 -17.90 -16.75
C PHE A 277 -27.89 -16.70 -15.80
N ALA A 278 -28.99 -16.72 -15.03
CA ALA A 278 -29.34 -15.64 -14.11
C ALA A 278 -28.29 -15.49 -12.98
N SER A 279 -27.33 -14.59 -13.18
CA SER A 279 -26.29 -14.29 -12.18
C SER A 279 -26.71 -13.21 -11.21
N ARG A 280 -26.42 -13.41 -9.91
CA ARG A 280 -26.65 -12.41 -8.87
C ARG A 280 -25.45 -11.48 -8.65
N ASN A 281 -24.39 -11.59 -9.46
CA ASN A 281 -23.20 -10.75 -9.38
C ASN A 281 -23.54 -9.25 -9.28
N TRP A 282 -24.44 -8.74 -10.13
CA TRP A 282 -24.79 -7.31 -10.10
C TRP A 282 -25.47 -6.88 -8.79
N LEU A 283 -26.25 -7.78 -8.17
CA LEU A 283 -26.95 -7.55 -6.91
C LEU A 283 -26.01 -7.57 -5.69
N GLN A 284 -24.79 -8.12 -5.83
CA GLN A 284 -23.79 -8.10 -4.76
C GLN A 284 -23.47 -6.68 -4.33
N THR A 285 -23.48 -5.71 -5.26
CA THR A 285 -23.20 -4.30 -4.98
C THR A 285 -24.10 -3.75 -3.88
N HIS A 286 -25.41 -3.99 -3.96
CA HIS A 286 -26.36 -3.50 -2.97
C HIS A 286 -26.08 -4.09 -1.58
N THR A 287 -25.80 -5.38 -1.53
CA THR A 287 -25.50 -6.10 -0.28
C THR A 287 -24.17 -5.66 0.30
N LEU A 288 -23.15 -5.41 -0.54
CA LEU A 288 -21.85 -4.89 -0.13
C LEU A 288 -22.00 -3.50 0.51
N LEU A 289 -22.74 -2.60 -0.14
CA LEU A 289 -22.99 -1.26 0.39
C LEU A 289 -23.75 -1.30 1.72
N ASP A 290 -24.78 -2.14 1.83
CA ASP A 290 -25.52 -2.34 3.09
C ASP A 290 -24.62 -2.88 4.20
N THR A 291 -23.72 -3.80 3.86
CA THR A 291 -22.74 -4.36 4.81
C THR A 291 -21.75 -3.29 5.26
N ILE A 292 -21.25 -2.45 4.35
CA ILE A 292 -20.32 -1.37 4.69
C ILE A 292 -20.99 -0.35 5.60
N GLU A 293 -22.24 0.00 5.34
CA GLU A 293 -23.02 0.91 6.18
C GLU A 293 -23.30 0.30 7.56
N GLU A 294 -23.75 -0.95 7.61
CA GLU A 294 -24.07 -1.68 8.85
C GLU A 294 -22.87 -1.73 9.82
N PHE A 295 -21.69 -2.09 9.31
CA PHE A 295 -20.48 -2.24 10.12
C PHE A 295 -19.64 -0.95 10.19
N GLN A 296 -19.98 0.05 9.37
CA GLN A 296 -19.25 1.31 9.19
C GLN A 296 -17.80 1.08 8.77
N PHE A 297 -17.58 0.20 7.79
CA PHE A 297 -16.24 -0.04 7.27
C PHE A 297 -15.73 1.20 6.52
N ASP A 298 -14.56 1.67 6.90
CA ASP A 298 -13.94 2.86 6.34
C ASP A 298 -12.83 2.51 5.32
N ALA A 299 -12.41 1.24 5.30
CA ALA A 299 -11.62 0.64 4.22
C ALA A 299 -12.04 -0.80 3.93
N CYS A 300 -12.10 -1.17 2.65
CA CYS A 300 -12.35 -2.54 2.18
C CYS A 300 -11.21 -3.01 1.29
N ILE A 301 -10.50 -4.05 1.73
CA ILE A 301 -9.33 -4.62 1.06
C ILE A 301 -9.82 -5.70 0.10
N GLY A 302 -9.58 -5.52 -1.20
CA GLY A 302 -10.01 -6.43 -2.27
C GLY A 302 -8.84 -7.04 -3.05
N GLY A 303 -9.06 -8.23 -3.60
CA GLY A 303 -8.08 -9.01 -4.38
C GLY A 303 -8.03 -8.68 -5.87
N ALA A 304 -8.60 -7.55 -6.30
CA ALA A 304 -8.63 -7.16 -7.70
C ALA A 304 -7.22 -6.88 -8.23
N ARG A 305 -6.92 -7.38 -9.44
CA ARG A 305 -5.66 -7.15 -10.16
C ARG A 305 -5.89 -6.40 -11.47
N ARG A 306 -4.89 -5.61 -11.90
CA ARG A 306 -4.95 -4.81 -13.14
C ARG A 306 -4.85 -5.67 -14.40
N ASP A 307 -4.19 -6.82 -14.33
CA ASP A 307 -4.00 -7.73 -15.47
C ASP A 307 -5.25 -8.56 -15.79
N GLU A 308 -6.20 -8.66 -14.86
CA GLU A 308 -7.44 -9.43 -15.06
C GLU A 308 -8.28 -8.89 -16.22
N GLU A 309 -8.30 -7.57 -16.42
CA GLU A 309 -9.15 -6.94 -17.43
C GLU A 309 -8.67 -5.55 -17.86
N LYS A 310 -8.85 -5.22 -19.15
CA LYS A 310 -8.37 -3.97 -19.75
C LYS A 310 -8.89 -2.71 -19.04
N ALA A 311 -10.14 -2.70 -18.58
CA ALA A 311 -10.74 -1.57 -17.87
C ALA A 311 -10.05 -1.25 -16.53
N ARG A 312 -9.37 -2.24 -15.94
CA ARG A 312 -8.63 -2.12 -14.68
C ARG A 312 -7.21 -1.61 -14.85
N ALA A 313 -6.70 -1.46 -16.08
CA ALA A 313 -5.33 -1.01 -16.32
C ALA A 313 -5.01 0.36 -15.68
N LYS A 314 -6.03 1.21 -15.49
CA LYS A 314 -5.93 2.53 -14.84
C LYS A 314 -6.42 2.54 -13.38
N GLU A 315 -6.69 1.37 -12.78
CA GLU A 315 -7.09 1.30 -11.37
C GLU A 315 -5.95 1.68 -10.42
N ARG A 316 -6.33 2.36 -9.36
CA ARG A 316 -5.45 2.78 -8.27
C ARG A 316 -5.42 1.71 -7.18
N PHE A 317 -4.37 1.67 -6.37
CA PHE A 317 -4.34 0.87 -5.15
C PHE A 317 -5.42 1.33 -4.16
N PHE A 318 -5.64 2.63 -4.00
CA PHE A 318 -6.63 3.27 -3.15
C PHE A 318 -7.68 3.92 -4.07
N SER A 319 -8.88 3.36 -4.06
CA SER A 319 -10.03 3.89 -4.78
C SER A 319 -11.00 4.50 -3.77
N VAL A 320 -11.00 5.82 -3.67
CA VAL A 320 -11.82 6.58 -2.71
C VAL A 320 -13.28 6.55 -3.16
N ARG A 321 -14.19 6.31 -2.21
CA ARG A 321 -15.64 6.29 -2.39
C ARG A 321 -16.30 7.38 -1.57
N ASP A 322 -17.36 7.96 -2.10
CA ASP A 322 -18.18 8.91 -1.36
C ASP A 322 -19.05 8.22 -0.28
N GLU A 323 -19.86 9.00 0.42
CA GLU A 323 -20.76 8.53 1.48
C GLU A 323 -21.82 7.51 1.02
N PHE A 324 -22.12 7.46 -0.29
CA PHE A 324 -23.03 6.50 -0.90
C PHE A 324 -22.30 5.29 -1.52
N GLY A 325 -20.97 5.24 -1.38
CA GLY A 325 -20.12 4.19 -1.94
C GLY A 325 -19.83 4.34 -3.44
N GLN A 326 -20.16 5.48 -4.05
CA GLN A 326 -19.96 5.73 -5.47
C GLN A 326 -18.53 6.18 -5.77
N TRP A 327 -18.13 6.04 -7.04
CA TRP A 327 -16.82 6.44 -7.52
C TRP A 327 -16.84 7.81 -8.19
N ASP A 328 -16.05 8.77 -7.68
CA ASP A 328 -15.81 10.05 -8.32
C ASP A 328 -14.35 10.17 -8.79
N PRO A 329 -14.08 10.38 -10.11
CA PRO A 329 -12.75 10.65 -10.63
C PRO A 329 -11.99 11.78 -9.90
N LYS A 330 -12.70 12.83 -9.45
CA LYS A 330 -12.11 14.02 -8.81
C LYS A 330 -11.63 13.75 -7.39
N LEU A 331 -12.22 12.77 -6.71
CA LEU A 331 -11.82 12.36 -5.35
C LEU A 331 -10.61 11.42 -5.36
N GLN A 332 -10.23 10.89 -6.54
CA GLN A 332 -9.10 9.99 -6.66
C GLN A 332 -7.78 10.72 -6.54
N ARG A 333 -6.83 10.10 -5.84
CA ARG A 333 -5.58 10.74 -5.45
C ARG A 333 -4.40 10.16 -6.20
N PRO A 334 -3.42 10.98 -6.62
CA PRO A 334 -2.14 10.49 -7.11
C PRO A 334 -1.51 9.51 -6.11
N GLU A 335 -1.05 8.37 -6.62
CA GLU A 335 -0.35 7.35 -5.84
C GLU A 335 1.10 7.41 -6.24
N LEU A 336 1.90 8.13 -5.45
CA LEU A 336 3.30 8.36 -5.76
C LEU A 336 4.14 7.36 -4.96
N TRP A 337 5.01 6.63 -5.66
CA TRP A 337 5.79 5.50 -5.11
C TRP A 337 4.90 4.43 -4.46
N ASN A 338 4.95 4.31 -3.13
CA ASN A 338 3.98 3.55 -2.34
C ASN A 338 3.53 4.35 -1.10
N ILE A 339 3.47 5.69 -1.24
CA ILE A 339 2.78 6.55 -0.26
C ILE A 339 1.32 6.60 -0.68
N TYR A 340 0.46 6.13 0.20
CA TYR A 340 -0.97 6.13 -0.03
C TYR A 340 -1.65 7.12 0.91
N ASN A 341 -2.49 8.00 0.35
CA ASN A 341 -3.27 8.94 1.12
C ASN A 341 -4.65 8.36 1.44
N GLY A 342 -4.80 7.76 2.61
CA GLY A 342 -6.05 7.21 3.12
C GLY A 342 -6.96 8.19 3.88
N ARG A 343 -6.66 9.49 3.93
CA ARG A 343 -7.52 10.45 4.66
C ARG A 343 -8.93 10.44 4.10
N ILE A 344 -9.96 10.32 4.91
CA ILE A 344 -11.35 10.30 4.43
C ILE A 344 -12.20 11.21 5.30
N ASN A 345 -13.25 11.78 4.72
CA ASN A 345 -14.28 12.44 5.49
C ASN A 345 -15.18 11.40 6.16
N LYS A 346 -15.91 11.81 7.20
CA LYS A 346 -16.86 10.92 7.87
C LYS A 346 -17.94 10.47 6.87
N GLY A 347 -18.11 9.15 6.72
CA GLY A 347 -19.05 8.54 5.79
C GLY A 347 -18.40 8.03 4.50
N GLU A 348 -17.27 8.62 4.07
CA GLU A 348 -16.47 8.10 2.96
C GLU A 348 -15.78 6.78 3.35
N ASN A 349 -15.44 5.98 2.34
CA ASN A 349 -14.65 4.77 2.53
C ASN A 349 -13.68 4.56 1.37
N VAL A 350 -12.67 3.70 1.56
CA VAL A 350 -11.66 3.42 0.53
C VAL A 350 -11.66 1.95 0.16
N ARG A 351 -11.63 1.64 -1.14
CA ARG A 351 -11.30 0.29 -1.62
C ARG A 351 -9.79 0.19 -1.81
N VAL A 352 -9.18 -0.82 -1.22
CA VAL A 352 -7.73 -1.01 -1.28
C VAL A 352 -7.38 -2.31 -1.99
N PHE A 353 -6.46 -2.27 -2.96
CA PHE A 353 -6.09 -3.42 -3.79
C PHE A 353 -4.58 -3.74 -3.68
N PRO A 354 -4.13 -4.44 -2.61
CA PRO A 354 -2.71 -4.63 -2.31
C PRO A 354 -1.92 -5.38 -3.37
N ILE A 355 -2.60 -6.23 -4.14
CA ILE A 355 -2.00 -7.05 -5.21
C ILE A 355 -2.35 -6.51 -6.60
N SER A 356 -2.78 -5.26 -6.74
CA SER A 356 -3.23 -4.71 -8.02
C SER A 356 -2.19 -4.81 -9.14
N ASN A 357 -0.91 -4.81 -8.78
CA ASN A 357 0.23 -4.93 -9.68
C ASN A 357 0.74 -6.37 -9.88
N TRP A 358 0.09 -7.38 -9.30
CA TRP A 358 0.45 -8.79 -9.48
C TRP A 358 -0.23 -9.32 -10.74
N THR A 359 0.47 -10.20 -11.46
CA THR A 359 -0.11 -10.98 -12.55
C THR A 359 -0.70 -12.30 -12.04
N GLU A 360 -1.45 -13.01 -12.88
CA GLU A 360 -1.96 -14.35 -12.55
C GLU A 360 -0.80 -15.29 -12.18
N LEU A 361 0.29 -15.21 -12.93
CA LEU A 361 1.48 -16.02 -12.69
C LEU A 361 2.17 -15.66 -11.37
N ASP A 362 2.17 -14.39 -10.95
CA ASP A 362 2.72 -13.97 -9.66
C ASP A 362 1.93 -14.57 -8.50
N VAL A 363 0.60 -14.56 -8.59
CA VAL A 363 -0.29 -15.17 -7.58
C VAL A 363 -0.02 -16.67 -7.46
N TRP A 364 0.02 -17.40 -8.57
CA TRP A 364 0.30 -18.84 -8.57
C TRP A 364 1.71 -19.18 -8.07
N ASN A 365 2.72 -18.42 -8.50
CA ASN A 365 4.09 -18.61 -8.00
C ASN A 365 4.21 -18.34 -6.51
N TYR A 366 3.48 -17.34 -6.00
CA TYR A 366 3.45 -17.04 -4.58
C TYR A 366 2.75 -18.15 -3.78
N ILE A 367 1.59 -18.61 -4.25
CA ILE A 367 0.86 -19.75 -3.66
C ILE A 367 1.76 -20.97 -3.56
N ARG A 368 2.49 -21.30 -4.63
CA ARG A 368 3.48 -22.38 -4.63
C ARG A 368 4.60 -22.14 -3.63
N LYS A 369 5.25 -20.97 -3.68
CA LYS A 369 6.41 -20.64 -2.83
C LYS A 369 6.08 -20.72 -1.35
N GLU A 370 4.88 -20.26 -0.99
CA GLU A 370 4.41 -20.22 0.39
C GLU A 370 3.59 -21.46 0.79
N ASN A 371 3.46 -22.43 -0.12
CA ASN A 371 2.70 -23.67 0.05
C ASN A 371 1.27 -23.41 0.57
N ILE A 372 0.56 -22.48 -0.09
CA ILE A 372 -0.79 -22.06 0.27
C ILE A 372 -1.79 -23.08 -0.26
N GLN A 373 -2.64 -23.61 0.61
CA GLN A 373 -3.73 -24.51 0.22
C GLN A 373 -4.80 -23.74 -0.58
N LEU A 374 -5.40 -24.42 -1.55
CA LEU A 374 -6.48 -23.89 -2.38
C LEU A 374 -7.68 -24.86 -2.40
N PRO A 375 -8.90 -24.36 -2.68
CA PRO A 375 -10.05 -25.21 -2.95
C PRO A 375 -9.79 -26.13 -4.16
N SER A 376 -10.34 -27.34 -4.13
CA SER A 376 -10.16 -28.35 -5.17
C SER A 376 -10.62 -27.90 -6.56
N ILE A 377 -11.58 -26.96 -6.63
CA ILE A 377 -12.16 -26.40 -7.87
C ILE A 377 -11.11 -25.84 -8.85
N TYR A 378 -9.94 -25.44 -8.33
CA TYR A 378 -8.83 -24.90 -9.12
C TYR A 378 -7.99 -25.96 -9.84
N PHE A 379 -8.11 -27.22 -9.43
CA PHE A 379 -7.42 -28.37 -10.03
C PHE A 379 -8.37 -29.16 -10.91
N ALA A 380 -7.80 -29.86 -11.89
CA ALA A 380 -8.57 -30.69 -12.81
C ALA A 380 -9.36 -31.78 -12.06
N HIS A 381 -10.66 -31.87 -12.34
CA HIS A 381 -11.57 -32.87 -11.81
C HIS A 381 -12.67 -33.17 -12.83
N ASP A 382 -13.23 -34.37 -12.76
CA ASP A 382 -14.39 -34.72 -13.58
C ASP A 382 -15.63 -33.98 -13.05
N ARG A 383 -16.30 -33.21 -13.92
CA ARG A 383 -17.51 -32.48 -13.57
C ARG A 383 -18.52 -32.54 -14.72
N GLU A 384 -19.79 -32.60 -14.35
CA GLU A 384 -20.89 -32.39 -15.29
C GLU A 384 -20.97 -30.90 -15.65
N VAL A 385 -20.90 -30.63 -16.95
CA VAL A 385 -20.94 -29.29 -17.52
C VAL A 385 -21.94 -29.22 -18.67
N ILE A 386 -22.49 -28.03 -18.87
CA ILE A 386 -23.36 -27.69 -20.00
C ILE A 386 -22.49 -27.01 -21.05
N GLU A 387 -22.46 -27.56 -22.27
CA GLU A 387 -21.82 -26.89 -23.41
C GLU A 387 -22.76 -25.83 -23.99
N TYR A 388 -22.40 -24.55 -23.84
CA TYR A 388 -23.17 -23.42 -24.35
C TYR A 388 -22.26 -22.40 -25.05
N ASP A 389 -22.51 -22.14 -26.33
CA ASP A 389 -21.74 -21.20 -27.16
C ASP A 389 -20.21 -21.42 -27.10
N GLY A 390 -19.78 -22.68 -27.11
CA GLY A 390 -18.37 -23.08 -27.04
C GLY A 390 -17.74 -22.97 -25.63
N GLN A 391 -18.54 -22.68 -24.60
CA GLN A 391 -18.10 -22.61 -23.21
C GLN A 391 -18.68 -23.76 -22.38
N LEU A 392 -17.95 -24.19 -21.36
CA LEU A 392 -18.35 -25.25 -20.45
C LEU A 392 -18.86 -24.64 -19.14
N ILE A 393 -20.15 -24.71 -18.86
CA ILE A 393 -20.75 -24.06 -17.68
C ILE A 393 -21.03 -25.12 -16.61
N ALA A 394 -20.79 -24.80 -15.34
CA ALA A 394 -21.07 -25.71 -14.23
C ALA A 394 -22.55 -26.09 -14.21
N ALA A 395 -22.88 -27.38 -14.23
CA ALA A 395 -24.25 -27.80 -13.95
C ALA A 395 -24.62 -27.43 -12.50
N SER A 396 -25.75 -26.76 -12.32
CA SER A 396 -26.26 -26.37 -11.01
C SER A 396 -27.77 -26.17 -11.04
N ASP A 397 -28.41 -26.27 -9.87
CA ASP A 397 -29.85 -26.06 -9.70
C ASP A 397 -30.31 -24.64 -10.04
N PHE A 398 -29.37 -23.71 -10.23
CA PHE A 398 -29.62 -22.31 -10.53
C PHE A 398 -29.64 -21.99 -12.03
N ILE A 399 -29.34 -22.98 -12.88
CA ILE A 399 -29.36 -22.84 -14.33
C ILE A 399 -30.59 -23.54 -14.88
N GLN A 400 -31.32 -22.86 -15.77
CA GLN A 400 -32.41 -23.48 -16.49
C GLN A 400 -31.84 -24.33 -17.63
N ILE A 401 -31.95 -25.66 -17.52
CA ILE A 401 -31.51 -26.59 -18.56
C ILE A 401 -32.63 -26.78 -19.57
N ASP A 402 -32.37 -26.47 -20.83
CA ASP A 402 -33.30 -26.67 -21.95
C ASP A 402 -33.11 -28.07 -22.57
N GLU A 403 -34.11 -28.59 -23.28
CA GLU A 403 -34.04 -29.91 -23.93
C GLU A 403 -32.90 -30.07 -24.94
N ASN A 404 -32.39 -28.95 -25.48
CA ASN A 404 -31.28 -28.93 -26.44
C ASN A 404 -29.90 -28.85 -25.78
N ASP A 405 -29.83 -28.69 -24.45
CA ASP A 405 -28.55 -28.61 -23.75
C ASP A 405 -27.89 -29.97 -23.65
N LYS A 406 -26.61 -30.01 -24.03
CA LYS A 406 -25.79 -31.21 -23.91
C LYS A 406 -25.07 -31.18 -22.57
N MET A 407 -25.60 -31.96 -21.64
CA MET A 407 -24.89 -32.33 -20.41
C MET A 407 -23.79 -33.32 -20.75
N ILE A 408 -22.54 -32.93 -20.47
CA ILE A 408 -21.37 -33.76 -20.71
C ILE A 408 -20.49 -33.77 -19.45
N THR A 409 -19.94 -34.93 -19.12
CA THR A 409 -18.89 -35.02 -18.11
C THR A 409 -17.56 -34.75 -18.79
N LYS A 410 -16.84 -33.75 -18.29
CA LYS A 410 -15.49 -33.43 -18.76
C LYS A 410 -14.55 -33.24 -17.58
N LYS A 411 -13.26 -33.50 -17.82
CA LYS A 411 -12.20 -33.18 -16.88
C LYS A 411 -11.86 -31.69 -17.02
N VAL A 412 -12.23 -30.92 -16.02
CA VAL A 412 -12.19 -29.45 -16.07
C VAL A 412 -11.61 -28.87 -14.79
N ARG A 413 -11.16 -27.61 -14.88
CA ARG A 413 -10.80 -26.77 -13.74
C ARG A 413 -11.36 -25.37 -13.93
N TYR A 414 -11.42 -24.59 -12.85
CA TYR A 414 -11.85 -23.20 -12.88
C TYR A 414 -10.68 -22.27 -12.65
N ARG A 415 -10.42 -21.34 -13.60
CA ARG A 415 -9.36 -20.33 -13.46
C ARG A 415 -9.80 -19.21 -12.53
N THR A 416 -10.99 -18.65 -12.76
CA THR A 416 -11.68 -17.74 -11.83
C THR A 416 -12.85 -18.47 -11.16
N VAL A 417 -13.21 -18.05 -9.95
CA VAL A 417 -14.37 -18.61 -9.22
C VAL A 417 -15.32 -17.46 -8.87
N GLY A 418 -16.49 -17.47 -9.49
CA GLY A 418 -17.61 -16.56 -9.22
C GLY A 418 -18.89 -17.36 -8.94
N ASP A 419 -20.04 -16.85 -9.41
CA ASP A 419 -21.28 -17.61 -9.43
C ASP A 419 -21.19 -18.79 -10.42
N MET A 420 -21.71 -19.95 -10.03
CA MET A 420 -21.80 -21.14 -10.87
C MET A 420 -22.58 -20.87 -12.18
N THR A 421 -23.52 -19.93 -12.15
CA THR A 421 -24.36 -19.55 -13.29
C THR A 421 -23.61 -18.81 -14.39
N CYS A 422 -22.44 -18.23 -14.11
CA CYS A 422 -21.70 -17.39 -15.09
C CYS A 422 -20.21 -17.71 -15.20
N THR A 423 -19.70 -18.66 -14.41
CA THR A 423 -18.30 -19.07 -14.44
C THR A 423 -18.14 -20.29 -15.35
N ALA A 424 -17.41 -20.11 -16.44
CA ALA A 424 -17.06 -21.17 -17.36
C ALA A 424 -15.81 -21.94 -16.90
N ALA A 425 -15.88 -23.25 -16.99
CA ALA A 425 -14.81 -24.19 -16.76
C ALA A 425 -13.87 -24.25 -17.97
N VAL A 426 -12.62 -24.64 -17.72
CA VAL A 426 -11.60 -24.88 -18.75
C VAL A 426 -11.25 -26.36 -18.72
N GLU A 427 -11.29 -27.02 -19.87
CA GLU A 427 -10.84 -28.40 -20.02
C GLU A 427 -9.32 -28.48 -19.74
N SER A 428 -8.92 -29.34 -18.81
CA SER A 428 -7.54 -29.37 -18.30
C SER A 428 -7.24 -30.69 -17.62
N ASP A 429 -5.97 -31.11 -17.72
CA ASP A 429 -5.40 -32.25 -16.99
C ASP A 429 -4.59 -31.82 -15.75
N ALA A 430 -4.62 -30.54 -15.39
CA ALA A 430 -3.79 -29.97 -14.34
C ALA A 430 -4.31 -30.29 -12.92
N GLU A 431 -3.94 -31.46 -12.40
CA GLU A 431 -4.31 -31.94 -11.05
C GLU A 431 -3.41 -31.39 -9.92
N SER A 432 -2.35 -30.66 -10.25
CA SER A 432 -1.38 -30.12 -9.29
C SER A 432 -1.02 -28.66 -9.55
N LEU A 433 -0.49 -27.98 -8.53
CA LEU A 433 0.03 -26.61 -8.64
C LEU A 433 1.05 -26.44 -9.78
N GLU A 434 1.99 -27.39 -9.91
CA GLU A 434 3.00 -27.37 -10.97
C GLU A 434 2.38 -27.51 -12.36
N SER A 435 1.43 -28.44 -12.53
CA SER A 435 0.73 -28.59 -13.81
C SER A 435 -0.10 -27.35 -14.17
N VAL A 436 -0.72 -26.68 -13.19
CA VAL A 436 -1.48 -25.45 -13.44
C VAL A 436 -0.56 -24.32 -13.87
N ILE A 437 0.59 -24.14 -13.20
CA ILE A 437 1.58 -23.11 -13.56
C ILE A 437 2.12 -23.36 -14.98
N ASN A 438 2.46 -24.61 -15.32
CA ASN A 438 2.96 -24.96 -16.65
C ASN A 438 1.91 -24.69 -17.75
N GLU A 439 0.63 -24.97 -17.48
CA GLU A 439 -0.47 -24.66 -18.39
C GLU A 439 -0.63 -23.15 -18.60
N ILE A 440 -0.53 -22.36 -17.53
CA ILE A 440 -0.63 -20.89 -17.60
C ILE A 440 0.53 -20.30 -18.40
N ILE A 441 1.77 -20.79 -18.21
CA ILE A 441 2.93 -20.33 -18.98
C ILE A 441 2.77 -20.63 -20.48
N ALA A 442 2.14 -21.77 -20.83
CA ALA A 442 1.90 -22.15 -22.21
C ALA A 442 0.72 -21.39 -22.86
N SER A 443 -0.22 -20.89 -22.06
CA SER A 443 -1.40 -20.16 -22.53
C SER A 443 -1.10 -18.68 -22.83
N LYS A 444 -1.69 -18.16 -23.90
CA LYS A 444 -1.60 -16.73 -24.28
C LYS A 444 -2.86 -15.92 -23.93
N ILE A 445 -3.78 -16.52 -23.17
CA ILE A 445 -5.15 -16.03 -22.97
C ILE A 445 -5.36 -15.56 -21.52
N SER A 446 -5.96 -14.38 -21.35
CA SER A 446 -6.25 -13.81 -20.04
C SER A 446 -7.31 -14.60 -19.26
N GLU A 447 -7.10 -14.70 -17.95
CA GLU A 447 -7.89 -15.53 -17.03
C GLU A 447 -9.41 -15.27 -17.08
N ARG A 448 -9.79 -13.99 -17.02
CA ARG A 448 -11.17 -13.55 -16.81
C ARG A 448 -11.93 -13.28 -18.11
N GLY A 449 -11.21 -12.86 -19.16
CA GLY A 449 -11.79 -12.48 -20.45
C GLY A 449 -12.50 -13.62 -21.19
N GLU A 450 -12.12 -14.88 -20.93
CA GLU A 450 -12.81 -16.05 -21.51
C GLU A 450 -13.72 -16.80 -20.53
N THR A 451 -13.46 -16.72 -19.22
CA THR A 451 -14.15 -17.57 -18.24
C THR A 451 -15.43 -16.97 -17.64
N ARG A 452 -15.71 -15.68 -17.86
CA ARG A 452 -16.95 -15.05 -17.37
C ARG A 452 -17.88 -14.64 -18.50
N ILE A 453 -19.08 -15.20 -18.50
CA ILE A 453 -20.11 -14.95 -19.52
C ILE A 453 -20.72 -13.55 -19.36
N ASP A 454 -20.86 -13.08 -18.12
CA ASP A 454 -21.48 -11.81 -17.78
C ASP A 454 -20.61 -10.58 -18.10
N ASP A 455 -19.31 -10.78 -18.27
CA ASP A 455 -18.35 -9.72 -18.62
C ASP A 455 -18.31 -9.45 -20.14
N LYS A 456 -18.94 -10.29 -21.00
CA LYS A 456 -19.07 -10.06 -22.46
C LYS A 456 -20.12 -9.01 -22.84
N VAL A 457 -20.91 -8.53 -21.89
CA VAL A 457 -21.97 -7.53 -22.10
C VAL A 457 -21.37 -6.12 -22.03
N THR A 458 -20.67 -5.72 -23.10
CA THR A 458 -20.11 -4.37 -23.42
C THR A 458 -19.18 -3.68 -22.40
N GLU A 459 -18.06 -3.08 -22.88
CA GLU A 459 -17.09 -2.31 -22.06
C GLU A 459 -17.74 -1.22 -21.16
N ALA A 460 -18.86 -0.64 -21.59
CA ALA A 460 -19.60 0.36 -20.83
C ALA A 460 -20.21 -0.17 -19.51
N ALA A 461 -20.58 -1.46 -19.46
CA ALA A 461 -21.24 -2.04 -18.29
C ALA A 461 -20.32 -2.08 -17.06
N MET A 462 -19.01 -2.21 -17.25
CA MET A 462 -18.04 -2.26 -16.15
C MET A 462 -17.70 -0.88 -15.58
N GLU A 463 -17.64 0.16 -16.41
CA GLU A 463 -17.54 1.54 -15.90
C GLU A 463 -18.77 1.93 -15.07
N ASP A 464 -19.96 1.49 -15.48
CA ASP A 464 -21.19 1.72 -14.74
C ASP A 464 -21.25 0.92 -13.43
N ARG A 465 -20.79 -0.34 -13.41
CA ARG A 465 -20.60 -1.11 -12.17
C ARG A 465 -19.62 -0.43 -11.21
N LYS A 466 -18.55 0.18 -11.74
CA LYS A 466 -17.57 0.93 -10.94
C LYS A 466 -18.17 2.18 -10.30
N LYS A 467 -18.98 2.94 -11.05
CA LYS A 467 -19.76 4.08 -10.51
C LYS A 467 -20.75 3.63 -9.44
N GLY A 468 -21.39 2.48 -9.64
CA GLY A 468 -22.34 1.89 -8.70
C GLY A 468 -21.74 1.32 -7.42
N GLY A 469 -20.42 1.24 -7.30
CA GLY A 469 -19.73 0.79 -6.08
C GLY A 469 -19.40 -0.70 -6.02
N TYR A 470 -19.51 -1.44 -7.13
CA TYR A 470 -19.23 -2.89 -7.20
C TYR A 470 -17.77 -3.25 -6.90
N PHE A 471 -16.85 -2.33 -7.20
CA PHE A 471 -15.41 -2.49 -6.99
C PHE A 471 -14.95 -1.91 -5.67
#